data_AF-U6KGE5-F1
#
_entry.id   AF-U6KGE5-F1
#
_cell.length_a   1.000
_cell.length_b   1.000
_cell.length_c   1.000
_cell.angle_alpha   90.00
_cell.angle_beta   90.00
_cell.angle_gamma   90.00
#
_symmetry.space_group_name_H-M   'P 1'
#
loop_
_entity.id
_entity.type
_entity.pdbx_description
1 polymer ?
#
loop_
_entity_poly.entity_id
_entity_poly.type
_entity_poly.pdbx_seq_one_letter_code
_entity_poly.pdbx_strand_id
1 'polypeptide(L)'
;MASGATGRGPWWPGEANDAAAAAAFLPRLLQQPAHAVADFQRQQQAHEQLQHLQQQQLQQLQQQQLQQQQLEQLRLQQQHRPRTVAWQPSGSTDDEPNSAYYEAQAKIEVTAHCRPKEEIFQAFKEAIRMRPVLSAKHRELLANTVKGLVTDRQVSYQMVSAMGAAMKAAAAAWSAAGEKGAAAAVQLAAAAAAAALTAAGVSPQEAGQLAADTALTRGVGAARNLVLQHKVQQQRQQNAAAAAAALERAQAAAAAAAAADRDDSSSSGTEESSGDLFGSSGADSSSSSSSSSSGIAPDSAAALSRGVPIPQQLMEAAAAAELLPFAAYFQKRIEFFLKQLIKEVQDLSRKIHRVVKAMLLPNADSTEAKVFYLQLDADVARYAAQIATDGEEVEEFRKMSLELYRTALSLLQQNQKEINEAEEQSQTDIEDQVPLSLKMGLVLNYAVLLHDEPDGAEQAINALAAQFREAVENVVHISDTEESRRVVMVMSLLRGNVEAWCAEANRKDATKLLGLDGSAALLM
;
A
#
# COMPACT_ATOMS: atom_id res chain seq x y z
N MET A 1 -50.57 25.29 -40.84
CA MET A 1 -49.30 25.90 -41.30
C MET A 1 -48.16 25.26 -40.51
N ALA A 2 -47.17 24.74 -41.24
CA ALA A 2 -45.75 24.45 -40.92
C ALA A 2 -45.36 23.94 -39.51
N SER A 3 -44.46 22.97 -39.30
CA SER A 3 -43.49 22.24 -40.14
C SER A 3 -42.82 21.17 -39.23
N GLY A 4 -42.34 20.05 -39.81
CA GLY A 4 -41.46 19.07 -39.14
C GLY A 4 -41.08 17.88 -40.04
N ALA A 5 -39.86 17.91 -40.60
CA ALA A 5 -39.18 16.94 -41.50
C ALA A 5 -38.66 15.68 -40.74
N THR A 6 -38.77 14.41 -41.20
CA THR A 6 -38.16 13.62 -42.32
C THR A 6 -36.63 13.44 -42.24
N GLY A 7 -36.00 12.27 -42.52
CA GLY A 7 -36.44 10.95 -42.99
C GLY A 7 -35.22 10.01 -43.23
N ARG A 8 -35.46 8.69 -43.32
CA ARG A 8 -34.53 7.63 -43.78
C ARG A 8 -34.95 7.14 -45.17
N GLY A 9 -34.03 6.69 -46.03
CA GLY A 9 -34.31 5.71 -47.10
C GLY A 9 -33.43 5.75 -48.37
N PRO A 10 -33.35 4.65 -49.17
CA PRO A 10 -32.22 4.26 -50.03
C PRO A 10 -32.49 4.08 -51.56
N TRP A 11 -31.40 3.96 -52.35
CA TRP A 11 -31.15 3.19 -53.60
C TRP A 11 -31.93 3.42 -54.95
N TRP A 12 -31.12 3.77 -55.99
CA TRP A 12 -31.17 3.63 -57.49
C TRP A 12 -32.36 4.16 -58.34
N PRO A 13 -32.05 4.85 -59.46
CA PRO A 13 -32.19 4.31 -60.85
C PRO A 13 -31.00 4.76 -61.76
N GLY A 14 -30.73 4.33 -63.00
CA GLY A 14 -31.45 3.65 -64.09
C GLY A 14 -30.80 4.13 -65.42
N GLU A 15 -30.53 3.24 -66.36
CA GLU A 15 -29.84 3.48 -67.64
C GLU A 15 -30.68 4.26 -68.66
N ALA A 16 -30.05 5.19 -69.42
CA ALA A 16 -30.37 5.45 -70.83
C ALA A 16 -29.30 6.33 -71.52
N ASN A 17 -28.78 5.81 -72.63
CA ASN A 17 -28.19 6.46 -73.81
C ASN A 17 -26.93 7.32 -73.66
N ASP A 18 -25.79 6.73 -74.07
CA ASP A 18 -24.91 7.35 -75.08
C ASP A 18 -24.07 6.28 -75.79
N ALA A 19 -24.70 5.62 -76.78
CA ALA A 19 -24.09 4.62 -77.66
C ALA A 19 -23.11 5.23 -78.70
N ALA A 20 -22.47 6.35 -78.38
CA ALA A 20 -21.50 7.05 -79.25
C ALA A 20 -20.05 7.00 -78.73
N ALA A 21 -19.80 6.45 -77.53
CA ALA A 21 -18.45 6.33 -76.95
C ALA A 21 -17.83 4.92 -77.09
N ALA A 22 -18.51 3.98 -77.76
CA ALA A 22 -18.11 2.57 -77.83
C ALA A 22 -17.25 2.20 -79.08
N ALA A 23 -16.75 3.17 -79.84
CA ALA A 23 -16.04 2.91 -81.11
C ALA A 23 -14.55 3.31 -81.14
N ALA A 24 -13.92 3.63 -79.99
CA ALA A 24 -12.56 4.20 -80.00
C ALA A 24 -11.50 3.52 -79.11
N PHE A 25 -11.77 2.37 -78.47
CA PHE A 25 -10.76 1.72 -77.60
C PHE A 25 -10.66 0.19 -77.71
N LEU A 26 -11.02 -0.36 -78.87
CA LEU A 26 -10.89 -1.81 -79.15
C LEU A 26 -9.64 -2.24 -79.96
N PRO A 27 -8.55 -1.45 -80.02
CA PRO A 27 -7.24 -2.07 -80.25
C PRO A 27 -6.17 -1.51 -79.28
N ARG A 28 -6.25 -1.87 -78.00
CA ARG A 28 -5.12 -1.65 -77.07
C ARG A 28 -4.92 -2.74 -76.01
N LEU A 29 -5.52 -3.92 -76.23
CA LEU A 29 -5.38 -5.10 -75.35
C LEU A 29 -4.35 -6.14 -75.84
N LEU A 30 -3.49 -5.77 -76.80
CA LEU A 30 -2.42 -6.67 -77.30
C LEU A 30 -1.06 -5.97 -77.44
N GLN A 31 -0.68 -5.13 -76.48
CA GLN A 31 0.71 -4.74 -76.27
C GLN A 31 0.92 -4.35 -74.80
N GLN A 32 1.26 -5.33 -73.96
CA GLN A 32 1.83 -5.02 -72.65
C GLN A 32 3.27 -4.51 -72.83
N PRO A 33 3.67 -3.37 -72.25
CA PRO A 33 5.07 -3.01 -72.22
C PRO A 33 5.78 -3.94 -71.24
N ALA A 34 6.82 -4.64 -71.70
CA ALA A 34 7.63 -5.60 -70.93
C ALA A 34 8.15 -5.07 -69.57
N HIS A 35 8.13 -3.75 -69.37
CA HIS A 35 8.50 -3.07 -68.13
C HIS A 35 7.55 -3.35 -66.95
N ALA A 36 6.24 -3.47 -67.17
CA ALA A 36 5.27 -3.67 -66.07
C ALA A 36 5.38 -5.07 -65.44
N VAL A 37 5.71 -6.09 -66.26
CA VAL A 37 5.97 -7.46 -65.79
C VAL A 37 7.29 -7.53 -65.04
N ALA A 38 8.32 -6.82 -65.51
CA ALA A 38 9.62 -6.77 -64.86
C ALA A 38 9.57 -6.07 -63.48
N ASP A 39 8.78 -5.01 -63.34
CA ASP A 39 8.64 -4.31 -62.05
C ASP A 39 7.82 -5.12 -61.04
N PHE A 40 6.80 -5.87 -61.49
CA PHE A 40 6.09 -6.83 -60.64
C PHE A 40 6.99 -7.97 -60.18
N GLN A 41 7.83 -8.52 -61.07
CA GLN A 41 8.82 -9.53 -60.70
C GLN A 41 9.87 -9.00 -59.71
N ARG A 42 10.33 -7.76 -59.86
CA ARG A 42 11.24 -7.15 -58.86
C ARG A 42 10.57 -6.95 -57.50
N GLN A 43 9.31 -6.53 -57.46
CA GLN A 43 8.57 -6.42 -56.20
C GLN A 43 8.37 -7.77 -55.53
N GLN A 44 8.07 -8.82 -56.31
CA GLN A 44 7.92 -10.18 -55.79
C GLN A 44 9.24 -10.71 -55.23
N GLN A 45 10.35 -10.53 -55.94
CA GLN A 45 11.69 -10.89 -55.46
C GLN A 45 12.10 -10.11 -54.21
N ALA A 46 11.77 -8.81 -54.14
CA ALA A 46 12.04 -8.00 -52.95
C ALA A 46 11.22 -8.50 -51.73
N HIS A 47 9.97 -8.91 -51.95
CA HIS A 47 9.13 -9.45 -50.89
C HIS A 47 9.65 -10.81 -50.39
N GLU A 48 10.07 -11.69 -51.30
CA GLU A 48 10.69 -12.98 -50.95
C GLU A 48 12.01 -12.79 -50.18
N GLN A 49 12.83 -11.81 -50.56
CA GLN A 49 14.05 -11.45 -49.81
C GLN A 49 13.72 -10.95 -48.41
N LEU A 50 12.68 -10.14 -48.24
CA LEU A 50 12.26 -9.61 -46.94
C LEU A 50 11.74 -10.72 -46.03
N GLN A 51 10.99 -11.68 -46.58
CA GLN A 51 10.55 -12.87 -45.84
C GLN A 51 11.74 -13.75 -45.43
N HIS A 52 12.72 -13.94 -46.31
CA HIS A 52 13.94 -14.68 -45.99
C HIS A 52 14.74 -14.02 -44.86
N LEU A 53 14.84 -12.69 -44.88
CA LEU A 53 15.57 -11.92 -43.88
C LEU A 53 14.86 -11.94 -42.52
N GLN A 54 13.52 -11.88 -42.53
CA GLN A 54 12.70 -12.03 -41.34
C GLN A 54 12.84 -13.45 -40.74
N GLN A 55 12.86 -14.48 -41.59
CA GLN A 55 13.05 -15.86 -41.14
C GLN A 55 14.45 -16.09 -40.55
N GLN A 56 15.49 -15.50 -41.13
CA GLN A 56 16.84 -15.52 -40.55
C GLN A 56 16.91 -14.83 -39.19
N GLN A 57 16.27 -13.67 -39.01
CA GLN A 57 16.23 -13.00 -37.71
C GLN A 57 15.55 -13.86 -36.65
N LEU A 58 14.44 -14.51 -37.00
CA LEU A 58 13.71 -15.38 -36.08
C LEU A 58 14.56 -16.59 -35.66
N GLN A 59 15.34 -17.14 -36.59
CA GLN A 59 16.27 -18.24 -36.32
C GLN A 59 17.44 -17.81 -35.42
N GLN A 60 17.97 -16.60 -35.60
CA GLN A 60 19.00 -16.03 -34.71
C GLN A 60 18.47 -15.81 -33.30
N LEU A 61 17.24 -15.29 -33.17
CA LEU A 61 16.60 -15.07 -31.88
C LEU A 61 16.36 -16.40 -31.14
N GLN A 62 15.97 -17.44 -31.87
CA GLN A 62 15.80 -18.78 -31.32
C GLN A 62 17.13 -19.39 -30.86
N GLN A 63 18.22 -19.19 -31.61
CA GLN A 63 19.56 -19.62 -31.18
C GLN A 63 20.03 -18.88 -29.92
N GLN A 64 19.80 -17.57 -29.82
CA GLN A 64 20.13 -16.82 -28.61
C GLN A 64 19.37 -17.31 -27.38
N GLN A 65 18.07 -17.61 -27.52
CA GLN A 65 17.28 -18.17 -26.41
C GLN A 65 17.82 -19.53 -25.96
N LEU A 66 18.19 -20.40 -26.90
CA LEU A 66 18.78 -21.71 -26.61
C LEU A 66 20.13 -21.58 -25.89
N GLN A 67 20.94 -20.60 -26.30
CA GLN A 67 22.23 -20.31 -25.69
C GLN A 67 22.05 -19.75 -24.27
N GLN A 68 21.07 -18.88 -24.04
CA GLN A 68 20.71 -18.40 -22.70
C GLN A 68 20.24 -19.53 -21.79
N GLN A 69 19.39 -20.43 -22.27
CA GLN A 69 18.95 -21.60 -21.51
C GLN A 69 20.13 -22.53 -21.15
N GLN A 70 21.08 -22.73 -22.06
CA GLN A 70 22.29 -23.51 -21.76
C GLN A 70 23.16 -22.83 -20.70
N LEU A 71 23.29 -21.50 -20.76
CA LEU A 71 24.07 -20.72 -19.79
C LEU A 71 23.41 -20.73 -18.42
N GLU A 72 22.08 -20.71 -18.37
CA GLU A 72 21.29 -20.84 -17.16
C GLU A 72 21.38 -22.25 -16.56
N GLN A 73 21.33 -23.30 -17.38
CA GLN A 73 21.59 -24.68 -16.94
C GLN A 73 23.02 -24.87 -16.40
N LEU A 74 24.01 -24.25 -17.03
CA LEU A 74 25.40 -24.23 -16.53
C LEU A 74 25.49 -23.47 -15.19
N ARG A 75 24.74 -22.37 -15.03
CA ARG A 75 24.66 -21.63 -13.76
C ARG A 75 24.05 -22.47 -12.65
N LEU A 76 22.96 -23.19 -12.94
CA LEU A 76 22.32 -24.11 -12.01
C LEU A 76 23.24 -25.30 -11.66
N GLN A 77 23.99 -25.84 -12.63
CA GLN A 77 25.00 -26.87 -12.35
C GLN A 77 26.16 -26.33 -11.50
N GLN A 78 26.60 -25.09 -11.70
CA GLN A 78 27.63 -24.47 -10.86
C GLN A 78 27.13 -24.20 -9.43
N GLN A 79 25.85 -23.86 -9.26
CA GLN A 79 25.22 -23.75 -7.94
C GLN A 79 25.06 -25.10 -7.23
N HIS A 80 24.90 -26.20 -7.99
CA HIS A 80 24.83 -27.57 -7.45
C HIS A 80 26.15 -28.33 -7.44
N ARG A 81 27.28 -27.71 -7.81
CA ARG A 81 28.59 -28.34 -7.66
C ARG A 81 28.98 -28.23 -6.18
N PRO A 82 29.06 -29.33 -5.41
CA PRO A 82 29.56 -29.25 -4.04
C PRO A 82 30.99 -28.72 -4.11
N ARG A 83 31.23 -27.54 -3.54
CA ARG A 83 32.58 -27.07 -3.25
C ARG A 83 33.19 -28.09 -2.31
N THR A 84 33.98 -29.01 -2.83
CA THR A 84 34.91 -29.81 -2.03
C THR A 84 35.98 -28.86 -1.52
N VAL A 85 35.68 -28.20 -0.40
CA VAL A 85 36.70 -27.62 0.47
C VAL A 85 37.43 -28.84 1.04
N ALA A 86 38.71 -28.98 0.69
CA ALA A 86 39.57 -29.97 1.30
C ALA A 86 39.64 -29.64 2.80
N TRP A 87 38.89 -30.40 3.61
CA TRP A 87 38.97 -30.35 5.06
C TRP A 87 40.37 -30.81 5.48
N GLN A 88 41.20 -29.86 5.90
CA GLN A 88 42.29 -30.17 6.83
C GLN A 88 41.71 -29.99 8.25
N PRO A 89 41.81 -30.99 9.13
CA PRO A 89 41.35 -30.83 10.50
C PRO A 89 42.40 -30.00 11.25
N SER A 90 42.20 -28.68 11.29
CA SER A 90 42.84 -27.86 12.32
C SER A 90 42.12 -28.15 13.63
N GLY A 91 42.70 -29.03 14.44
CA GLY A 91 42.33 -29.19 15.83
C GLY A 91 42.70 -27.93 16.60
N SER A 92 41.79 -26.96 16.61
CA SER A 92 41.79 -25.82 17.51
C SER A 92 40.42 -25.76 18.17
N THR A 93 40.39 -25.81 19.49
CA THR A 93 39.17 -25.79 20.31
C THR A 93 38.47 -24.41 20.31
N ASP A 94 38.93 -23.47 19.49
CA ASP A 94 38.41 -22.10 19.39
C ASP A 94 37.37 -21.92 18.26
N ASP A 95 37.19 -22.92 17.38
CA ASP A 95 36.32 -22.83 16.18
C ASP A 95 34.86 -23.30 16.40
N GLU A 96 34.56 -24.04 17.49
CA GLU A 96 33.21 -24.53 17.82
C GLU A 96 32.14 -23.42 17.93
N PRO A 97 32.35 -22.29 18.65
CA PRO A 97 31.33 -21.25 18.77
C PRO A 97 31.06 -20.53 17.44
N ASN A 98 32.06 -20.44 16.56
CA ASN A 98 31.92 -19.81 15.25
C ASN A 98 31.18 -20.74 14.28
N SER A 99 31.46 -22.06 14.33
CA SER A 99 30.74 -23.07 13.56
C SER A 99 29.25 -23.11 13.92
N ALA A 100 28.90 -23.12 15.20
CA ALA A 100 27.50 -23.11 15.66
C ALA A 100 26.75 -21.84 15.25
N TYR A 101 27.44 -20.70 15.16
CA TYR A 101 26.86 -19.44 14.68
C TYR A 101 26.53 -19.51 13.18
N TYR A 102 27.47 -19.95 12.34
CA TYR A 102 27.20 -20.11 10.91
C TYR A 102 26.13 -21.16 10.64
N GLU A 103 26.09 -22.23 11.42
CA GLU A 103 25.02 -23.22 11.37
C GLU A 103 23.66 -22.60 11.72
N ALA A 104 23.59 -21.78 12.78
CA ALA A 104 22.36 -21.08 13.15
C ALA A 104 21.91 -20.06 12.09
N GLN A 105 22.84 -19.35 11.44
CA GLN A 105 22.53 -18.45 10.32
C GLN A 105 22.04 -19.21 9.09
N ALA A 106 22.73 -20.28 8.71
CA ALA A 106 22.31 -21.16 7.62
C ALA A 106 20.93 -21.76 7.91
N LYS A 107 20.67 -22.13 9.16
CA LYS A 107 19.35 -22.61 9.60
C LYS A 107 18.28 -21.55 9.37
N ILE A 108 18.51 -20.26 9.69
CA ILE A 108 17.56 -19.19 9.37
C ILE A 108 17.27 -19.14 7.88
N GLU A 109 18.30 -19.12 7.04
CA GLU A 109 18.13 -18.99 5.59
C GLU A 109 17.40 -20.19 5.00
N VAL A 110 17.76 -21.42 5.38
CA VAL A 110 17.08 -22.64 4.92
C VAL A 110 15.62 -22.67 5.40
N THR A 111 15.39 -22.29 6.66
CA THR A 111 14.03 -22.24 7.24
C THR A 111 13.18 -21.20 6.51
N ALA A 112 13.75 -20.06 6.15
CA ALA A 112 13.04 -18.98 5.45
C ALA A 112 12.46 -19.38 4.09
N HIS A 113 13.12 -20.31 3.38
CA HIS A 113 12.65 -20.75 2.06
C HIS A 113 11.55 -21.82 2.12
N CYS A 114 11.38 -22.50 3.26
CA CYS A 114 10.63 -23.76 3.28
C CYS A 114 9.67 -23.94 4.47
N ARG A 115 9.64 -23.02 5.45
CA ARG A 115 8.93 -23.23 6.73
C ARG A 115 7.95 -22.11 7.08
N PRO A 116 6.95 -22.40 7.95
CA PRO A 116 6.05 -21.37 8.47
C PRO A 116 6.81 -20.28 9.22
N LYS A 117 6.26 -19.06 9.22
CA LYS A 117 6.88 -17.86 9.80
C LYS A 117 7.22 -18.02 11.28
N GLU A 118 6.46 -18.83 12.02
CA GLU A 118 6.71 -19.14 13.43
C GLU A 118 8.02 -19.91 13.63
N GLU A 119 8.34 -20.86 12.75
CA GLU A 119 9.60 -21.62 12.79
C GLU A 119 10.78 -20.71 12.43
N ILE A 120 10.61 -19.82 11.45
CA ILE A 120 11.61 -18.81 11.09
C ILE A 120 11.91 -17.91 12.29
N PHE A 121 10.87 -17.40 12.97
CA PHE A 121 11.04 -16.55 14.14
C PHE A 121 11.72 -17.30 15.30
N GLN A 122 11.42 -18.59 15.47
CA GLN A 122 12.09 -19.41 16.48
C GLN A 122 13.57 -19.65 16.15
N ALA A 123 13.92 -19.86 14.88
CA ALA A 123 15.32 -19.94 14.44
C ALA A 123 16.06 -18.61 14.69
N PHE A 124 15.41 -17.47 14.45
CA PHE A 124 15.97 -16.16 14.80
C PHE A 124 16.25 -16.03 16.30
N LYS A 125 15.33 -16.48 17.16
CA LYS A 125 15.54 -16.44 18.62
C LYS A 125 16.74 -17.29 19.05
N GLU A 126 16.95 -18.44 18.41
CA GLU A 126 18.13 -19.28 18.67
C GLU A 126 19.41 -18.57 18.23
N ALA A 127 19.43 -18.01 17.02
CA ALA A 127 20.59 -17.26 16.54
C ALA A 127 20.93 -16.03 17.39
N ILE A 128 19.92 -15.23 17.78
CA ILE A 128 20.09 -14.04 18.61
C ILE A 128 20.62 -14.40 20.02
N ARG A 129 20.25 -15.56 20.56
CA ARG A 129 20.80 -16.06 21.83
C ARG A 129 22.27 -16.43 21.72
N MET A 130 22.71 -16.94 20.56
CA MET A 130 24.12 -17.28 20.33
C MET A 130 24.96 -16.03 20.08
N ARG A 131 24.53 -15.17 19.15
CA ARG A 131 25.19 -13.90 18.86
C ARG A 131 24.13 -12.83 18.51
N PRO A 132 23.97 -11.79 19.32
CA PRO A 132 22.94 -10.76 19.15
C PRO A 132 23.30 -9.69 18.10
N VAL A 133 24.03 -10.06 17.04
CA VAL A 133 24.40 -9.19 15.93
C VAL A 133 23.85 -9.77 14.63
N LEU A 134 22.95 -9.03 13.99
CA LEU A 134 22.28 -9.43 12.75
C LEU A 134 22.77 -8.57 11.58
N SER A 135 23.09 -9.22 10.46
CA SER A 135 23.39 -8.53 9.21
C SER A 135 22.15 -7.84 8.63
N ALA A 136 22.33 -6.87 7.73
CA ALA A 136 21.22 -6.16 7.08
C ALA A 136 20.18 -7.10 6.45
N LYS A 137 20.64 -8.17 5.75
CA LYS A 137 19.77 -9.22 5.20
C LYS A 137 18.95 -9.93 6.27
N HIS A 138 19.56 -10.29 7.40
CA HIS A 138 18.88 -10.95 8.50
C HIS A 138 17.91 -10.01 9.24
N ARG A 139 18.24 -8.72 9.37
CA ARG A 139 17.34 -7.68 9.90
C ARG A 139 16.08 -7.56 9.05
N GLU A 140 16.24 -7.42 7.73
CA GLU A 140 15.11 -7.34 6.80
C GLU A 140 14.24 -8.61 6.84
N LEU A 141 14.86 -9.78 6.84
CA LEU A 141 14.14 -11.06 6.95
C LEU A 141 13.38 -11.19 8.28
N LEU A 142 13.97 -10.75 9.40
CA LEU A 142 13.29 -10.72 10.71
C LEU A 142 12.06 -9.82 10.65
N ALA A 143 12.19 -8.60 10.14
CA ALA A 143 11.07 -7.67 10.02
C ALA A 143 9.95 -8.21 9.12
N ASN A 144 10.30 -8.79 7.98
CA ASN A 144 9.31 -9.44 7.09
C ASN A 144 8.60 -10.62 7.77
N THR A 145 9.33 -11.42 8.56
CA THR A 145 8.76 -12.54 9.31
C THR A 145 7.78 -12.03 10.36
N VAL A 146 8.18 -11.04 11.17
CA VAL A 146 7.35 -10.48 12.24
C VAL A 146 6.13 -9.75 11.67
N LYS A 147 6.31 -8.90 10.65
CA LYS A 147 5.21 -8.26 9.92
C LYS A 147 4.23 -9.31 9.41
N GLY A 148 4.75 -10.35 8.74
CA GLY A 148 3.95 -11.45 8.24
C GLY A 148 3.16 -12.19 9.33
N LEU A 149 3.73 -12.43 10.50
CA LEU A 149 3.05 -13.08 11.63
C LEU A 149 1.89 -12.23 12.16
N VAL A 150 2.09 -10.91 12.22
CA VAL A 150 1.07 -9.96 12.69
C VAL A 150 -0.03 -9.80 11.65
N THR A 151 0.30 -9.63 10.37
CA THR A 151 -0.69 -9.48 9.30
C THR A 151 -1.58 -10.70 9.18
N ASP A 152 -1.03 -11.92 9.31
CA ASP A 152 -1.82 -13.15 9.25
C ASP A 152 -2.88 -13.19 10.38
N ARG A 153 -2.52 -12.70 11.57
CA ARG A 153 -3.41 -12.62 12.74
C ARG A 153 -4.41 -11.48 12.61
N GLN A 154 -4.02 -10.34 12.06
CA GLN A 154 -4.92 -9.23 11.75
C GLN A 154 -6.00 -9.64 10.75
N VAL A 155 -5.60 -10.28 9.65
CA VAL A 155 -6.54 -10.79 8.64
C VAL A 155 -7.49 -11.82 9.27
N SER A 156 -6.95 -12.75 10.07
CA SER A 156 -7.77 -13.74 10.80
C SER A 156 -8.77 -13.07 11.74
N TYR A 157 -8.34 -12.04 12.47
CA TYR A 157 -9.19 -11.28 13.38
C TYR A 157 -10.32 -10.58 12.61
N GLN A 158 -10.01 -9.88 11.52
CA GLN A 158 -11.00 -9.21 10.69
C GLN A 158 -12.05 -10.19 10.13
N MET A 159 -11.61 -11.35 9.62
CA MET A 159 -12.51 -12.37 9.09
C MET A 159 -13.44 -12.94 10.17
N VAL A 160 -12.90 -13.31 11.33
CA VAL A 160 -13.69 -13.88 12.43
C VAL A 160 -14.61 -12.85 13.06
N SER A 161 -14.16 -11.61 13.17
CA SER A 161 -14.93 -10.48 13.69
C SER A 161 -16.15 -10.21 12.80
N ALA A 162 -15.93 -10.16 11.49
CA ALA A 162 -17.01 -9.97 10.54
C ALA A 162 -17.98 -11.16 10.48
N MET A 163 -17.49 -12.39 10.66
CA MET A 163 -18.32 -13.58 10.83
C MET A 163 -19.21 -13.47 12.08
N GLY A 164 -18.65 -12.99 13.19
CA GLY A 164 -19.39 -12.72 14.42
C GLY A 164 -20.51 -11.71 14.21
N ALA A 165 -20.21 -10.60 13.54
CA ALA A 165 -21.20 -9.58 13.20
C ALA A 165 -22.30 -10.13 12.27
N ALA A 166 -21.90 -10.89 11.24
CA ALA A 166 -22.81 -11.53 10.29
C ALA A 166 -23.80 -12.48 10.99
N MET A 167 -23.29 -13.37 11.83
CA MET A 167 -24.11 -14.34 12.57
C MET A 167 -25.01 -13.63 13.60
N LYS A 168 -24.54 -12.55 14.21
CA LYS A 168 -25.36 -11.72 15.11
C LYS A 168 -26.53 -11.06 14.38
N ALA A 169 -26.27 -10.51 13.20
CA ALA A 169 -27.31 -9.90 12.37
C ALA A 169 -28.33 -10.94 11.88
N ALA A 170 -27.86 -12.09 11.38
CA ALA A 170 -28.70 -13.17 10.91
C ALA A 170 -29.57 -13.78 12.02
N ALA A 171 -29.01 -13.96 13.22
CA ALA A 171 -29.73 -14.48 14.38
C ALA A 171 -30.80 -13.50 14.88
N ALA A 172 -30.49 -12.20 14.91
CA ALA A 172 -31.48 -11.17 15.25
C ALA A 172 -32.64 -11.13 14.24
N ALA A 173 -32.33 -11.21 12.94
CA ALA A 173 -33.34 -11.28 11.89
C ALA A 173 -34.21 -12.55 11.98
N TRP A 174 -33.61 -13.70 12.30
CA TRP A 174 -34.34 -14.96 12.51
C TRP A 174 -35.26 -14.89 13.73
N SER A 175 -34.76 -14.42 14.87
CA SER A 175 -35.53 -14.30 16.11
C SER A 175 -36.72 -13.34 15.96
N ALA A 176 -36.55 -12.24 15.20
CA ALA A 176 -37.61 -11.26 14.98
C ALA A 176 -38.74 -11.78 14.08
N ALA A 177 -38.46 -12.74 13.20
CA ALA A 177 -39.43 -13.28 12.25
C ALA A 177 -40.34 -14.39 12.81
N GLY A 178 -40.04 -14.94 14.00
CA GLY A 178 -40.87 -15.93 14.69
C GLY A 178 -41.16 -17.20 13.87
N GLU A 179 -42.34 -17.80 14.05
CA GLU A 179 -42.75 -19.07 13.41
C GLU A 179 -42.91 -19.01 11.88
N LYS A 180 -42.93 -17.82 11.27
CA LYS A 180 -43.04 -17.68 9.80
C LYS A 180 -41.69 -17.84 9.09
N GLY A 181 -40.58 -17.82 9.84
CA GLY A 181 -39.22 -17.82 9.31
C GLY A 181 -38.92 -16.53 8.55
N ALA A 182 -37.80 -15.86 8.85
CA ALA A 182 -37.32 -14.82 7.96
C ALA A 182 -37.00 -15.49 6.62
N ALA A 183 -37.37 -14.87 5.49
CA ALA A 183 -36.91 -15.35 4.19
C ALA A 183 -35.38 -15.42 4.24
N ALA A 184 -34.78 -16.53 3.82
CA ALA A 184 -33.32 -16.73 3.85
C ALA A 184 -32.55 -15.56 3.19
N ALA A 185 -33.18 -14.90 2.22
CA ALA A 185 -32.68 -13.68 1.59
C ALA A 185 -32.49 -12.49 2.55
N VAL A 186 -33.35 -12.31 3.55
CA VAL A 186 -33.26 -11.24 4.57
C VAL A 186 -32.12 -11.53 5.54
N GLN A 187 -31.97 -12.78 5.98
CA GLN A 187 -30.88 -13.20 6.87
C GLN A 187 -29.53 -13.06 6.19
N LEU A 188 -29.41 -13.53 4.95
CA LEU A 188 -28.19 -13.43 4.17
C LEU A 188 -27.84 -11.97 3.86
N ALA A 189 -28.83 -11.12 3.59
CA ALA A 189 -28.61 -9.69 3.36
C ALA A 189 -28.20 -8.95 4.64
N ALA A 190 -28.82 -9.26 5.79
CA ALA A 190 -28.42 -8.73 7.09
C ALA A 190 -26.98 -9.17 7.44
N ALA A 191 -26.67 -10.45 7.22
CA ALA A 191 -25.33 -11.00 7.43
C ALA A 191 -24.31 -10.26 6.56
N ALA A 192 -24.52 -10.20 5.24
CA ALA A 192 -23.64 -9.55 4.28
C ALA A 192 -23.41 -8.06 4.59
N ALA A 193 -24.47 -7.34 4.99
CA ALA A 193 -24.37 -5.95 5.39
C ALA A 193 -23.54 -5.78 6.66
N ALA A 194 -23.76 -6.60 7.70
CA ALA A 194 -23.00 -6.54 8.95
C ALA A 194 -21.51 -6.83 8.76
N ALA A 195 -21.19 -7.84 7.95
CA ALA A 195 -19.81 -8.18 7.61
C ALA A 195 -19.11 -7.04 6.87
N ALA A 196 -19.78 -6.44 5.89
CA ALA A 196 -19.23 -5.35 5.10
C ALA A 196 -19.11 -4.04 5.89
N LEU A 197 -20.00 -3.77 6.84
CA LEU A 197 -19.84 -2.66 7.80
C LEU A 197 -18.65 -2.90 8.74
N THR A 198 -18.47 -4.13 9.22
CA THR A 198 -17.33 -4.48 10.08
C THR A 198 -16.00 -4.30 9.32
N ALA A 199 -15.97 -4.70 8.06
CA ALA A 199 -14.83 -4.45 7.17
C ALA A 199 -14.59 -2.96 6.87
N ALA A 200 -15.61 -2.10 7.07
CA ALA A 200 -15.50 -0.65 6.95
C ALA A 200 -15.11 0.04 8.27
N GLY A 201 -14.88 -0.72 9.35
CA GLY A 201 -14.42 -0.19 10.64
C GLY A 201 -15.51 0.04 11.70
N VAL A 202 -16.76 -0.34 11.44
CA VAL A 202 -17.83 -0.28 12.45
C VAL A 202 -17.61 -1.40 13.47
N SER A 203 -17.91 -1.13 14.75
CA SER A 203 -17.83 -2.17 15.77
C SER A 203 -18.73 -3.36 15.40
N PRO A 204 -18.29 -4.62 15.60
CA PRO A 204 -19.07 -5.79 15.21
C PRO A 204 -20.46 -5.85 15.84
N GLN A 205 -20.59 -5.25 17.04
CA GLN A 205 -21.84 -5.20 17.77
C GLN A 205 -22.84 -4.22 17.13
N GLU A 206 -22.40 -3.00 16.83
CA GLU A 206 -23.23 -1.98 16.18
C GLU A 206 -23.54 -2.39 14.74
N ALA A 207 -22.56 -2.92 14.02
CA ALA A 207 -22.73 -3.41 12.66
C ALA A 207 -23.81 -4.50 12.59
N GLY A 208 -23.77 -5.46 13.53
CA GLY A 208 -24.77 -6.51 13.62
C GLY A 208 -26.17 -6.00 13.91
N GLN A 209 -26.31 -5.03 14.82
CA GLN A 209 -27.60 -4.43 15.19
C GLN A 209 -28.18 -3.58 14.04
N LEU A 210 -27.38 -2.68 13.48
CA LEU A 210 -27.78 -1.77 12.40
C LEU A 210 -28.20 -2.54 11.14
N ALA A 211 -27.44 -3.58 10.79
CA ALA A 211 -27.76 -4.42 9.64
C ALA A 211 -29.04 -5.24 9.85
N ALA A 212 -29.24 -5.80 11.05
CA ALA A 212 -30.46 -6.53 11.38
C ALA A 212 -31.69 -5.62 11.35
N ASP A 213 -31.63 -4.45 12.00
CA ASP A 213 -32.73 -3.49 12.04
C ASP A 213 -33.09 -2.99 10.64
N THR A 214 -32.09 -2.65 9.83
CA THR A 214 -32.32 -2.19 8.46
C THR A 214 -32.92 -3.29 7.57
N ALA A 215 -32.44 -4.53 7.69
CA ALA A 215 -32.96 -5.64 6.91
C ALA A 215 -34.41 -5.96 7.27
N LEU A 216 -34.78 -5.83 8.54
CA LEU A 216 -36.14 -6.08 9.04
C LEU A 216 -37.10 -4.93 8.70
N THR A 217 -36.69 -3.67 8.86
CA THR A 217 -37.58 -2.50 8.71
C THR A 217 -37.64 -1.98 7.28
N ARG A 218 -36.51 -1.97 6.56
CA ARG A 218 -36.38 -1.38 5.22
C ARG A 218 -36.16 -2.41 4.11
N GLY A 219 -35.96 -3.68 4.47
CA GLY A 219 -35.86 -4.81 3.55
C GLY A 219 -34.47 -5.04 2.92
N VAL A 220 -34.39 -6.08 2.09
CA VAL A 220 -33.14 -6.61 1.50
C VAL A 220 -32.37 -5.57 0.69
N GLY A 221 -33.06 -4.73 -0.09
CA GLY A 221 -32.43 -3.71 -0.93
C GLY A 221 -31.73 -2.62 -0.11
N ALA A 222 -32.34 -2.21 1.01
CA ALA A 222 -31.76 -1.22 1.91
C ALA A 222 -30.53 -1.79 2.66
N ALA A 223 -30.60 -3.05 3.11
CA ALA A 223 -29.47 -3.73 3.74
C ALA A 223 -28.26 -3.83 2.80
N ARG A 224 -28.47 -4.15 1.51
CA ARG A 224 -27.38 -4.20 0.52
C ARG A 224 -26.72 -2.83 0.27
N ASN A 225 -27.51 -1.75 0.32
CA ASN A 225 -27.02 -0.40 0.11
C ASN A 225 -26.44 0.26 1.38
N LEU A 226 -26.53 -0.42 2.54
CA LEU A 226 -26.15 0.12 3.84
C LEU A 226 -24.67 0.54 3.89
N VAL A 227 -23.78 -0.25 3.28
CA VAL A 227 -22.34 0.03 3.23
C VAL A 227 -22.04 1.29 2.43
N LEU A 228 -22.71 1.45 1.28
CA LEU A 228 -22.58 2.65 0.45
C LEU A 228 -23.11 3.88 1.21
N GLN A 229 -24.25 3.73 1.90
CA GLN A 229 -24.79 4.81 2.74
C GLN A 229 -23.84 5.17 3.87
N HIS A 230 -23.23 4.19 4.54
CA HIS A 230 -22.26 4.45 5.58
C HIS A 230 -21.04 5.20 5.04
N LYS A 231 -20.46 4.77 3.91
CA LYS A 231 -19.32 5.48 3.30
C LYS A 231 -19.66 6.93 2.94
N VAL A 232 -20.85 7.16 2.36
CA VAL A 232 -21.32 8.51 2.05
C VAL A 232 -21.53 9.34 3.33
N GLN A 233 -22.06 8.73 4.39
CA GLN A 233 -22.28 9.41 5.67
C GLN A 233 -20.97 9.73 6.38
N GLN A 234 -20.00 8.81 6.36
CA GLN A 234 -18.65 9.01 6.90
C GLN A 234 -17.95 10.16 6.18
N GLN A 235 -18.01 10.18 4.83
CA GLN A 235 -17.48 11.28 4.04
C GLN A 235 -18.16 12.61 4.39
N ARG A 236 -19.49 12.62 4.59
CA ARG A 236 -20.21 13.83 5.01
C ARG A 236 -19.81 14.30 6.41
N GLN A 237 -19.61 13.37 7.34
CA GLN A 237 -19.16 13.68 8.70
C GLN A 237 -17.73 14.24 8.70
N GLN A 238 -16.82 13.65 7.91
CA GLN A 238 -15.47 14.17 7.71
C GLN A 238 -15.51 15.58 7.10
N ASN A 239 -16.30 15.80 6.05
CA ASN A 239 -16.46 17.11 5.43
C ASN A 239 -17.06 18.14 6.41
N ALA A 240 -18.02 17.73 7.25
CA ALA A 240 -18.62 18.60 8.26
C ALA A 240 -17.65 18.93 9.41
N ALA A 241 -16.86 17.95 9.86
CA ALA A 241 -15.82 18.15 10.87
C ALA A 241 -14.70 19.07 10.35
N ALA A 242 -14.25 18.86 9.10
CA ALA A 242 -13.31 19.75 8.43
C ALA A 242 -13.86 21.17 8.31
N ALA A 243 -15.14 21.33 7.96
CA ALA A 243 -15.79 22.64 7.89
C ALA A 243 -15.91 23.32 9.27
N ALA A 244 -16.22 22.57 10.33
CA ALA A 244 -16.26 23.09 11.70
C ALA A 244 -14.87 23.53 12.17
N ALA A 245 -13.85 22.70 11.94
CA ALA A 245 -12.46 23.03 12.28
C ALA A 245 -11.92 24.23 11.46
N ALA A 246 -12.37 24.41 10.22
CA ALA A 246 -12.05 25.60 9.43
C ALA A 246 -12.72 26.85 10.00
N LEU A 247 -13.94 26.73 10.51
CA LEU A 247 -14.68 27.84 11.12
C LEU A 247 -14.05 28.25 12.46
N GLU A 248 -13.62 27.30 13.29
CA GLU A 248 -12.87 27.58 14.52
C GLU A 248 -11.53 28.26 14.23
N ARG A 249 -10.77 27.79 13.22
CA ARG A 249 -9.52 28.47 12.79
C ARG A 249 -9.77 29.90 12.31
N ALA A 250 -10.84 30.12 11.53
CA ALA A 250 -11.19 31.45 11.05
C ALA A 250 -11.60 32.39 12.21
N GLN A 251 -12.33 31.87 13.20
CA GLN A 251 -12.67 32.61 14.42
C GLN A 251 -11.44 32.92 15.28
N ALA A 252 -10.50 31.98 15.41
CA ALA A 252 -9.25 32.18 16.12
C ALA A 252 -8.36 33.23 15.44
N ALA A 253 -8.26 33.18 14.10
CA ALA A 253 -7.55 34.18 13.31
C ALA A 253 -8.19 35.57 13.40
N ALA A 254 -9.53 35.65 13.37
CA ALA A 254 -10.25 36.91 13.57
C ALA A 254 -10.07 37.47 14.98
N ALA A 255 -10.03 36.61 16.01
CA ALA A 255 -9.74 37.01 17.38
C ALA A 255 -8.28 37.50 17.55
N ALA A 256 -7.32 36.87 16.89
CA ALA A 256 -5.93 37.29 16.87
C ALA A 256 -5.74 38.64 16.12
N ALA A 257 -6.44 38.84 15.01
CA ALA A 257 -6.46 40.12 14.29
C ALA A 257 -7.11 41.24 15.13
N ALA A 258 -8.22 40.96 15.82
CA ALA A 258 -8.86 41.90 16.73
C ALA A 258 -8.02 42.21 18.00
N ALA A 259 -7.11 41.31 18.38
CA ALA A 259 -6.13 41.55 19.44
C ALA A 259 -4.96 42.42 18.93
N ALA A 260 -4.52 42.21 17.69
CA ALA A 260 -3.51 43.05 17.05
C ALA A 260 -3.99 44.50 16.79
N ASP A 261 -5.27 44.68 16.42
CA ASP A 261 -5.89 46.00 16.22
C ASP A 261 -6.06 46.83 17.51
N ARG A 262 -5.83 46.23 18.70
CA ARG A 262 -5.84 46.97 19.97
C ARG A 262 -4.47 47.54 20.36
N ASP A 263 -3.39 47.08 19.73
CA ASP A 263 -2.03 47.52 20.03
C ASP A 263 -1.42 48.43 18.95
N ASP A 264 -2.10 48.67 17.82
CA ASP A 264 -1.58 49.53 16.76
C ASP A 264 -2.45 50.77 16.50
N SER A 265 -2.33 51.73 17.39
CA SER A 265 -2.65 53.13 17.08
C SER A 265 -1.39 53.89 16.64
N SER A 266 -0.69 53.45 15.59
CA SER A 266 0.09 54.35 14.74
C SER A 266 0.66 53.68 13.48
N SER A 267 -0.01 53.84 12.35
CA SER A 267 0.50 54.59 11.18
C SER A 267 -0.14 54.12 9.86
N SER A 268 -0.43 55.12 9.03
CA SER A 268 -1.04 55.04 7.71
C SER A 268 -0.12 54.44 6.64
N GLY A 269 -0.69 53.64 5.74
CA GLY A 269 -0.06 53.28 4.46
C GLY A 269 -1.03 52.54 3.55
N THR A 270 -1.67 53.29 2.65
CA THR A 270 -2.46 52.81 1.50
C THR A 270 -1.60 52.04 0.50
N GLU A 271 -2.11 50.94 -0.04
CA GLU A 271 -1.97 50.61 -1.48
C GLU A 271 -3.01 49.56 -1.92
N GLU A 272 -3.73 49.89 -3.01
CA GLU A 272 -4.67 49.05 -3.73
C GLU A 272 -3.94 48.07 -4.66
N SER A 273 -4.45 46.85 -4.83
CA SER A 273 -4.33 46.16 -6.14
C SER A 273 -5.38 45.07 -6.33
N SER A 274 -6.09 45.20 -7.43
CA SER A 274 -7.18 44.38 -7.97
C SER A 274 -6.65 43.14 -8.71
N GLY A 275 -7.43 42.05 -8.79
CA GLY A 275 -7.16 41.00 -9.78
C GLY A 275 -7.88 39.66 -9.62
N ASP A 276 -9.08 39.58 -10.20
CA ASP A 276 -9.64 38.48 -11.00
C ASP A 276 -10.06 37.11 -10.43
N LEU A 277 -11.38 36.94 -10.55
CA LEU A 277 -12.16 35.74 -10.78
C LEU A 277 -11.67 34.94 -12.01
N PHE A 278 -11.51 33.62 -11.88
CA PHE A 278 -12.09 32.65 -12.84
C PHE A 278 -12.08 31.24 -12.25
N GLY A 279 -13.24 30.59 -12.27
CA GLY A 279 -13.39 29.18 -11.93
C GLY A 279 -13.00 28.28 -13.10
N SER A 280 -12.52 27.08 -12.79
CA SER A 280 -12.58 25.95 -13.70
C SER A 280 -12.59 24.64 -12.91
N SER A 281 -13.73 23.96 -13.03
CA SER A 281 -13.99 22.58 -12.70
C SER A 281 -13.38 21.66 -13.77
N GLY A 282 -12.64 20.64 -13.35
CA GLY A 282 -12.18 19.56 -14.21
C GLY A 282 -11.85 18.33 -13.38
N ALA A 283 -12.81 17.43 -13.26
CA ALA A 283 -12.60 16.08 -12.78
C ALA A 283 -12.00 15.27 -13.92
N ASP A 284 -10.91 14.53 -13.68
CA ASP A 284 -10.58 13.35 -14.48
C ASP A 284 -9.88 12.30 -13.61
N SER A 285 -10.67 11.28 -13.31
CA SER A 285 -10.26 9.98 -12.79
C SER A 285 -9.45 9.23 -13.85
N SER A 286 -8.24 8.78 -13.52
CA SER A 286 -7.67 7.64 -14.23
C SER A 286 -6.90 6.72 -13.28
N SER A 287 -7.23 5.44 -13.45
CA SER A 287 -6.98 4.29 -12.62
C SER A 287 -5.56 3.77 -12.74
N SER A 288 -4.98 3.46 -11.58
CA SER A 288 -3.76 2.68 -11.38
C SER A 288 -3.80 1.31 -12.06
N SER A 289 -2.74 0.96 -12.79
CA SER A 289 -2.33 -0.41 -13.06
C SER A 289 -1.23 -0.82 -12.08
N SER A 290 -1.55 -1.80 -11.25
CA SER A 290 -0.68 -2.42 -10.25
C SER A 290 0.38 -3.31 -10.89
N SER A 291 1.63 -3.19 -10.46
CA SER A 291 2.57 -4.32 -10.49
C SER A 291 3.34 -4.37 -9.17
N SER A 292 3.36 -5.57 -8.61
CA SER A 292 3.88 -5.97 -7.31
C SER A 292 5.41 -6.12 -7.31
N SER A 293 6.10 -5.65 -6.27
CA SER A 293 7.29 -6.34 -5.71
C SER A 293 7.79 -5.72 -4.41
N SER A 294 7.73 -6.55 -3.37
CA SER A 294 8.82 -6.93 -2.46
C SER A 294 9.81 -5.86 -1.98
N GLY A 295 9.39 -5.15 -0.94
CA GLY A 295 10.22 -4.51 0.08
C GLY A 295 9.33 -4.33 1.31
N ILE A 296 9.88 -4.01 2.49
CA ILE A 296 9.08 -3.60 3.65
C ILE A 296 8.34 -2.31 3.24
N ALA A 297 7.15 -2.45 2.68
CA ALA A 297 6.32 -1.30 2.34
C ALA A 297 5.87 -0.66 3.66
N PRO A 298 6.15 0.62 3.90
CA PRO A 298 5.54 1.34 5.00
C PRO A 298 4.03 1.36 4.74
N ASP A 299 3.26 0.80 5.68
CA ASP A 299 1.82 0.64 5.47
C ASP A 299 1.18 2.03 5.44
N SER A 300 0.79 2.48 4.24
CA SER A 300 -0.01 3.70 4.12
C SER A 300 -1.37 3.51 4.78
N ALA A 301 -1.93 4.60 5.32
CA ALA A 301 -3.31 4.60 5.82
C ALA A 301 -4.32 4.10 4.75
N ALA A 302 -3.99 4.29 3.47
CA ALA A 302 -4.77 3.79 2.33
C ALA A 302 -4.71 2.26 2.12
N ALA A 303 -3.66 1.57 2.57
CA ALA A 303 -3.62 0.11 2.53
C ALA A 303 -4.51 -0.52 3.62
N LEU A 304 -4.64 0.15 4.77
CA LEU A 304 -5.47 -0.27 5.90
C LEU A 304 -6.98 -0.15 5.63
N SER A 305 -7.41 0.74 4.72
CA SER A 305 -8.83 0.97 4.40
C SER A 305 -9.43 -0.02 3.40
N ARG A 306 -8.62 -0.88 2.76
CA ARG A 306 -9.10 -1.97 1.91
C ARG A 306 -9.40 -3.19 2.78
N GLY A 307 -10.56 -3.19 3.43
CA GLY A 307 -11.03 -4.31 4.25
C GLY A 307 -10.92 -5.66 3.54
N VAL A 308 -10.63 -6.72 4.29
CA VAL A 308 -10.44 -8.08 3.76
C VAL A 308 -11.75 -8.60 3.14
N PRO A 309 -11.74 -9.08 1.89
CA PRO A 309 -12.92 -9.67 1.27
C PRO A 309 -13.28 -10.98 2.00
N ILE A 310 -14.49 -11.04 2.53
CA ILE A 310 -14.97 -12.20 3.28
C ILE A 310 -15.55 -13.21 2.28
N PRO A 311 -15.12 -14.49 2.32
CA PRO A 311 -15.64 -15.51 1.42
C PRO A 311 -17.16 -15.67 1.56
N GLN A 312 -17.85 -15.71 0.43
CA GLN A 312 -19.32 -15.85 0.40
C GLN A 312 -19.81 -17.12 1.12
N GLN A 313 -19.05 -18.20 1.05
CA GLN A 313 -19.33 -19.47 1.76
C GLN A 313 -19.42 -19.28 3.28
N LEU A 314 -18.56 -18.41 3.84
CA LEU A 314 -18.55 -18.10 5.25
C LEU A 314 -19.84 -17.35 5.66
N MET A 315 -20.29 -16.43 4.79
CA MET A 315 -21.52 -15.66 4.98
C MET A 315 -22.77 -16.53 4.90
N GLU A 316 -22.80 -17.46 3.95
CA GLU A 316 -23.89 -18.43 3.81
C GLU A 316 -23.96 -19.36 5.02
N ALA A 317 -22.81 -19.81 5.53
CA ALA A 317 -22.75 -20.57 6.78
C ALA A 317 -23.26 -19.75 7.98
N ALA A 318 -22.90 -18.47 8.08
CA ALA A 318 -23.35 -17.59 9.17
C ALA A 318 -24.88 -17.41 9.20
N ALA A 319 -25.51 -17.43 8.02
CA ALA A 319 -26.94 -17.25 7.83
C ALA A 319 -27.71 -18.58 7.71
N ALA A 320 -27.05 -19.73 7.84
CA ALA A 320 -27.68 -21.03 7.66
C ALA A 320 -28.73 -21.29 8.76
N ALA A 321 -29.97 -21.58 8.35
CA ALA A 321 -31.11 -21.78 9.25
C ALA A 321 -30.88 -22.86 10.32
N GLU A 322 -30.03 -23.85 10.03
CA GLU A 322 -29.66 -24.94 10.94
C GLU A 322 -28.77 -24.45 12.11
N LEU A 323 -27.97 -23.40 11.89
CA LEU A 323 -27.02 -22.88 12.87
C LEU A 323 -27.60 -21.76 13.73
N LEU A 324 -28.61 -21.04 13.23
CA LEU A 324 -29.22 -19.89 13.92
C LEU A 324 -29.82 -20.20 15.30
N PRO A 325 -30.47 -21.36 15.55
CA PRO A 325 -30.91 -21.74 16.89
C PRO A 325 -29.76 -21.84 17.91
N PHE A 326 -28.55 -22.14 17.43
CA PHE A 326 -27.33 -22.24 18.24
C PHE A 326 -26.44 -20.98 18.14
N ALA A 327 -26.93 -19.89 17.55
CA ALA A 327 -26.14 -18.68 17.31
C ALA A 327 -25.50 -18.13 18.60
N ALA A 328 -26.20 -18.18 19.74
CA ALA A 328 -25.65 -17.73 21.03
C ALA A 328 -24.43 -18.56 21.47
N TYR A 329 -24.43 -19.87 21.19
CA TYR A 329 -23.28 -20.75 21.48
C TYR A 329 -22.09 -20.41 20.58
N PHE A 330 -22.33 -20.25 19.27
CA PHE A 330 -21.28 -19.91 18.33
C PHE A 330 -20.73 -18.49 18.55
N GLN A 331 -21.56 -17.51 18.94
CA GLN A 331 -21.13 -16.15 19.26
C GLN A 331 -20.12 -16.17 20.42
N LYS A 332 -20.40 -16.92 21.49
CA LYS A 332 -19.45 -17.09 22.60
C LYS A 332 -18.13 -17.71 22.16
N ARG A 333 -18.16 -18.69 21.24
CA ARG A 333 -16.93 -19.30 20.69
C ARG A 333 -16.14 -18.34 19.80
N ILE A 334 -16.82 -17.53 19.00
CA ILE A 334 -16.21 -16.47 18.18
C ILE A 334 -15.54 -15.44 19.08
N GLU A 335 -16.23 -14.95 20.10
CA GLU A 335 -15.66 -14.01 21.08
C GLU A 335 -14.43 -14.57 21.78
N PHE A 336 -14.45 -15.85 22.17
CA PHE A 336 -13.28 -16.53 22.73
C PHE A 336 -12.11 -16.57 21.74
N PHE A 337 -12.36 -16.91 20.48
CA PHE A 337 -11.32 -16.96 19.45
C PHE A 337 -10.73 -15.57 19.16
N LEU A 338 -11.56 -14.53 19.10
CA LEU A 338 -11.12 -13.14 18.94
C LEU A 338 -10.21 -12.71 20.09
N LYS A 339 -10.58 -13.02 21.34
CA LYS A 339 -9.73 -12.76 22.51
C LYS A 339 -8.39 -13.48 22.44
N GLN A 340 -8.37 -14.72 21.94
CA GLN A 340 -7.14 -15.47 21.75
C GLN A 340 -6.24 -14.81 20.69
N LEU A 341 -6.80 -14.38 19.55
CA LEU A 341 -6.05 -13.69 18.51
C LEU A 341 -5.45 -12.37 18.99
N ILE A 342 -6.22 -11.56 19.73
CA ILE A 342 -5.73 -10.32 20.35
C ILE A 342 -4.54 -10.62 21.26
N LYS A 343 -4.70 -11.61 22.15
CA LYS A 343 -3.65 -12.02 23.09
C LYS A 343 -2.39 -12.49 22.36
N GLU A 344 -2.52 -13.24 21.27
CA GLU A 344 -1.37 -13.70 20.48
C GLU A 344 -0.56 -12.55 19.89
N VAL A 345 -1.23 -11.52 19.36
CA VAL A 345 -0.55 -10.33 18.79
C VAL A 345 0.10 -9.50 19.90
N GLN A 346 -0.58 -9.30 21.03
CA GLN A 346 0.00 -8.61 22.17
C GLN A 346 1.20 -9.35 22.77
N ASP A 347 1.11 -10.69 22.88
CA ASP A 347 2.22 -11.52 23.35
C ASP A 347 3.40 -11.48 22.38
N LEU A 348 3.14 -11.44 21.07
CA LEU A 348 4.18 -11.25 20.06
C LEU A 348 4.85 -9.88 20.22
N SER A 349 4.07 -8.81 20.38
CA SER A 349 4.56 -7.45 20.64
C SER A 349 5.46 -7.38 21.86
N ARG A 350 4.98 -7.88 23.01
CA ARG A 350 5.78 -7.95 24.25
C ARG A 350 7.05 -8.79 24.09
N LYS A 351 7.02 -9.87 23.29
CA LYS A 351 8.21 -10.70 23.02
C LYS A 351 9.24 -9.94 22.19
N ILE A 352 8.81 -9.26 21.12
CA ILE A 352 9.69 -8.44 20.28
C ILE A 352 10.31 -7.33 21.09
N HIS A 353 9.51 -6.57 21.84
CA HIS A 353 10.00 -5.49 22.70
C HIS A 353 11.09 -5.96 23.65
N ARG A 354 10.89 -7.12 24.32
CA ARG A 354 11.91 -7.69 25.21
C ARG A 354 13.18 -8.07 24.48
N VAL A 355 13.09 -8.70 23.31
CA VAL A 355 14.26 -9.11 22.52
C VAL A 355 15.02 -7.88 22.01
N VAL A 356 14.30 -6.87 21.52
CA VAL A 356 14.88 -5.62 21.03
C VAL A 356 15.61 -4.88 22.15
N LYS A 357 14.94 -4.65 23.29
CA LYS A 357 15.50 -3.91 24.42
C LYS A 357 16.65 -4.62 25.12
N ALA A 358 16.55 -5.93 25.32
CA ALA A 358 17.54 -6.69 26.10
C ALA A 358 18.73 -7.19 25.27
N MET A 359 18.52 -7.52 23.99
CA MET A 359 19.53 -8.19 23.17
C MET A 359 19.95 -7.35 21.97
N LEU A 360 19.01 -6.84 21.15
CA LEU A 360 19.38 -6.25 19.86
C LEU A 360 19.91 -4.81 19.97
N LEU A 361 19.27 -3.94 20.76
CA LEU A 361 19.71 -2.54 20.91
C LEU A 361 21.09 -2.40 21.58
N PRO A 362 21.41 -3.12 22.68
CA PRO A 362 22.72 -3.00 23.32
C PRO A 362 23.87 -3.53 22.45
N ASN A 363 23.58 -4.44 21.51
CA ASN A 363 24.57 -5.09 20.66
C ASN A 363 24.53 -4.58 19.20
N ALA A 364 23.80 -3.51 18.93
CA ALA A 364 23.73 -2.91 17.60
C ALA A 364 25.07 -2.26 17.23
N ASP A 365 25.57 -2.62 16.05
CA ASP A 365 26.88 -2.26 15.50
C ASP A 365 26.89 -0.90 14.80
N SER A 366 25.75 -0.48 14.23
CA SER A 366 25.62 0.79 13.51
C SER A 366 24.41 1.61 13.97
N THR A 367 24.40 2.90 13.63
CA THR A 367 23.23 3.76 13.87
C THR A 367 22.02 3.26 13.08
N GLU A 368 22.23 2.81 11.84
CA GLU A 368 21.20 2.16 11.01
C GLU A 368 20.54 0.99 11.74
N ALA A 369 21.33 0.09 12.34
CA ALA A 369 20.81 -1.07 13.05
C ALA A 369 19.95 -0.67 14.26
N LYS A 370 20.39 0.35 15.04
CA LYS A 370 19.62 0.87 16.18
C LYS A 370 18.27 1.44 15.74
N VAL A 371 18.27 2.27 14.70
CA VAL A 371 17.06 2.88 14.14
C VAL A 371 16.12 1.80 13.60
N PHE A 372 16.66 0.81 12.89
CA PHE A 372 15.89 -0.33 12.38
C PHE A 372 15.19 -1.11 13.50
N TYR A 373 15.89 -1.43 14.59
CA TYR A 373 15.29 -2.17 15.70
C TYR A 373 14.22 -1.38 16.44
N LEU A 374 14.43 -0.07 16.64
CA LEU A 374 13.41 0.81 17.21
C LEU A 374 12.18 0.91 16.31
N GLN A 375 12.38 1.04 15.00
CA GLN A 375 11.28 1.05 14.04
C GLN A 375 10.49 -0.26 14.07
N LEU A 376 11.18 -1.41 14.08
CA LEU A 376 10.54 -2.72 14.17
C LEU A 376 9.68 -2.85 15.43
N ASP A 377 10.19 -2.44 16.59
CA ASP A 377 9.46 -2.48 17.85
C ASP A 377 8.26 -1.53 17.84
N ALA A 378 8.44 -0.32 17.29
CA ALA A 378 7.39 0.67 17.14
C ALA A 378 6.25 0.19 16.23
N ASP A 379 6.57 -0.43 15.09
CA ASP A 379 5.59 -0.99 14.16
C ASP A 379 4.78 -2.11 14.81
N VAL A 380 5.43 -3.01 15.55
CA VAL A 380 4.72 -4.11 16.23
C VAL A 380 3.83 -3.59 17.35
N ALA A 381 4.28 -2.59 18.11
CA ALA A 381 3.44 -1.91 19.10
C ALA A 381 2.22 -1.23 18.44
N ARG A 382 2.41 -0.55 17.31
CA ARG A 382 1.32 0.06 16.52
C ARG A 382 0.29 -0.98 16.10
N TYR A 383 0.72 -2.12 15.57
CA TYR A 383 -0.21 -3.17 15.17
C TYR A 383 -0.94 -3.80 16.37
N ALA A 384 -0.31 -3.89 17.54
CA ALA A 384 -0.96 -4.36 18.76
C ALA A 384 -2.06 -3.39 19.21
N ALA A 385 -1.82 -2.07 19.13
CA ALA A 385 -2.82 -1.04 19.42
C ALA A 385 -4.05 -1.15 18.50
N GLN A 386 -3.88 -1.50 17.22
CA GLN A 386 -4.98 -1.60 16.25
C GLN A 386 -5.97 -2.74 16.52
N ILE A 387 -5.55 -3.83 17.17
CA ILE A 387 -6.40 -4.99 17.45
C ILE A 387 -6.90 -4.98 18.91
N ALA A 388 -6.25 -4.22 19.79
CA ALA A 388 -6.67 -4.12 21.19
C ALA A 388 -8.10 -3.55 21.29
N THR A 389 -8.91 -4.14 22.17
CA THR A 389 -10.29 -3.71 22.41
C THR A 389 -10.42 -2.83 23.65
N ASP A 390 -9.47 -2.93 24.56
CA ASP A 390 -9.50 -2.26 25.85
C ASP A 390 -8.81 -0.89 25.69
N GLY A 391 -9.54 0.19 25.93
CA GLY A 391 -9.06 1.56 25.65
C GLY A 391 -7.76 1.94 26.37
N GLU A 392 -7.52 1.38 27.56
CA GLU A 392 -6.25 1.57 28.28
C GLU A 392 -5.08 0.87 27.58
N GLU A 393 -5.26 -0.36 27.10
CA GLU A 393 -4.22 -1.11 26.38
C GLU A 393 -3.93 -0.48 25.00
N VAL A 394 -4.97 0.02 24.32
CA VAL A 394 -4.82 0.78 23.07
C VAL A 394 -3.91 1.99 23.29
N GLU A 395 -4.20 2.79 24.32
CA GLU A 395 -3.39 3.97 24.64
C GLU A 395 -1.98 3.62 25.10
N GLU A 396 -1.79 2.53 25.84
CA GLU A 396 -0.47 2.05 26.25
C GLU A 396 0.40 1.69 25.04
N PHE A 397 -0.09 0.84 24.14
CA PHE A 397 0.66 0.43 22.94
C PHE A 397 0.86 1.59 21.97
N ARG A 398 -0.10 2.51 21.86
CA ARG A 398 0.00 3.71 21.01
C ARG A 398 1.10 4.64 21.50
N LYS A 399 1.12 4.98 22.80
CA LYS A 399 2.16 5.80 23.43
C LYS A 399 3.54 5.16 23.30
N MET A 400 3.62 3.87 23.58
CA MET A 400 4.85 3.10 23.43
C MET A 400 5.40 3.17 22.00
N SER A 401 4.55 2.96 20.99
CA SER A 401 4.95 3.06 19.58
C SER A 401 5.47 4.46 19.24
N LEU A 402 4.76 5.49 19.68
CA LEU A 402 5.08 6.89 19.40
C LEU A 402 6.39 7.35 20.08
N GLU A 403 6.66 6.90 21.30
CA GLU A 403 7.94 7.12 22.00
C GLU A 403 9.12 6.43 21.29
N LEU A 404 8.94 5.21 20.82
CA LEU A 404 9.97 4.47 20.07
C LEU A 404 10.30 5.18 18.75
N TYR A 405 9.29 5.65 18.01
CA TYR A 405 9.49 6.44 16.79
C TYR A 405 10.23 7.75 17.06
N ARG A 406 9.85 8.49 18.11
CA ARG A 406 10.54 9.72 18.51
C ARG A 406 12.01 9.46 18.87
N THR A 407 12.28 8.37 19.57
CA THR A 407 13.64 7.96 19.94
C THR A 407 14.47 7.65 18.69
N ALA A 408 13.90 6.91 17.73
CA ALA A 408 14.57 6.62 16.47
C ALA A 408 14.87 7.88 15.64
N LEU A 409 13.91 8.82 15.56
CA LEU A 409 14.10 10.10 14.87
C LEU A 409 15.17 10.97 15.55
N SER A 410 15.20 10.99 16.89
CA SER A 410 16.23 11.71 17.65
C SER A 410 17.62 11.14 17.38
N LEU A 411 17.77 9.82 17.26
CA LEU A 411 19.03 9.18 16.93
C LEU A 411 19.51 9.55 15.52
N LEU A 412 18.60 9.59 14.53
CA LEU A 412 18.93 10.05 13.18
C LEU A 412 19.38 11.50 13.17
N GLN A 413 18.68 12.37 13.90
CA GLN A 413 19.06 13.79 13.99
C GLN A 413 20.42 13.98 14.66
N GLN A 414 20.73 13.18 15.69
CA GLN A 414 22.02 13.23 16.36
C GLN A 414 23.13 12.75 15.43
N ASN A 415 22.95 11.60 14.77
CA ASN A 415 23.91 11.07 13.81
C ASN A 415 24.15 12.04 12.65
N GLN A 416 23.10 12.68 12.11
CA GLN A 416 23.27 13.71 11.08
C GLN A 416 24.09 14.91 11.56
N LYS A 417 23.91 15.35 12.81
CA LYS A 417 24.72 16.44 13.38
C LYS A 417 26.18 16.03 13.51
N GLU A 418 26.44 14.83 14.01
CA GLU A 418 27.80 14.27 14.14
C GLU A 418 28.48 14.16 12.76
N ILE A 419 27.73 13.77 11.72
CA ILE A 419 28.22 13.75 10.34
C ILE A 419 28.57 15.16 9.86
N ASN A 420 27.67 16.13 10.03
CA ASN A 420 27.91 17.51 9.59
C ASN A 420 29.12 18.13 10.31
N GLU A 421 29.26 17.89 11.62
CA GLU A 421 30.41 18.38 12.42
C GLU A 421 31.73 17.74 11.96
N ALA A 422 31.72 16.46 11.59
CA ALA A 422 32.90 15.77 11.07
C ALA A 422 33.28 16.25 9.66
N GLU A 423 32.29 16.56 8.81
CA GLU A 423 32.50 17.17 7.49
C GLU A 423 33.13 18.57 7.61
N GLU A 424 32.66 19.40 8.55
CA GLU A 424 33.26 20.71 8.86
C GLU A 424 34.71 20.58 9.33
N GLN A 425 35.04 19.50 10.04
CA GLN A 425 36.40 19.20 10.51
C GLN A 425 37.28 18.51 9.47
N SER A 426 36.82 18.38 8.22
CA SER A 426 37.54 17.72 7.11
C SER A 426 37.94 16.26 7.38
N GLN A 427 37.17 15.55 8.21
CA GLN A 427 37.35 14.11 8.41
C GLN A 427 36.64 13.38 7.27
N THR A 428 37.40 12.64 6.45
CA THR A 428 36.91 12.03 5.20
C THR A 428 36.31 10.63 5.37
N ASP A 429 36.36 10.07 6.58
CA ASP A 429 36.04 8.65 6.84
C ASP A 429 34.74 8.52 7.66
N ILE A 430 33.63 9.02 7.10
CA ILE A 430 32.29 8.85 7.70
C ILE A 430 31.60 7.66 7.02
N GLU A 431 31.77 6.46 7.60
CA GLU A 431 31.19 5.22 7.07
C GLU A 431 29.75 4.93 7.55
N ASP A 432 29.21 5.68 8.52
CA ASP A 432 27.90 5.40 9.17
C ASP A 432 26.75 6.30 8.67
N GLN A 433 26.68 6.56 7.35
CA GLN A 433 25.52 7.26 6.76
C GLN A 433 24.30 6.33 6.70
N VAL A 434 23.22 6.73 7.34
CA VAL A 434 21.97 5.94 7.35
C VAL A 434 21.25 6.05 5.98
N PRO A 435 20.77 4.94 5.39
CA PRO A 435 20.06 4.96 4.11
C PRO A 435 18.82 5.86 4.11
N LEU A 436 18.61 6.60 3.01
CA LEU A 436 17.50 7.55 2.88
C LEU A 436 16.13 6.87 2.94
N SER A 437 15.98 5.66 2.37
CA SER A 437 14.73 4.91 2.40
C SER A 437 14.30 4.56 3.82
N LEU A 438 15.25 4.25 4.71
CA LEU A 438 14.98 3.95 6.11
C LEU A 438 14.49 5.21 6.85
N LYS A 439 15.16 6.35 6.66
CA LYS A 439 14.74 7.65 7.21
C LYS A 439 13.33 8.03 6.75
N MET A 440 13.07 7.90 5.45
CA MET A 440 11.76 8.21 4.89
C MET A 440 10.66 7.28 5.41
N GLY A 441 10.93 5.98 5.49
CA GLY A 441 10.00 5.00 6.05
C GLY A 441 9.65 5.28 7.51
N LEU A 442 10.65 5.70 8.30
CA LEU A 442 10.46 6.08 9.69
C LEU A 442 9.55 7.31 9.84
N VAL A 443 9.81 8.38 9.06
CA VAL A 443 8.98 9.60 9.08
C VAL A 443 7.55 9.29 8.63
N LEU A 444 7.40 8.45 7.60
CA LEU A 444 6.09 8.01 7.11
C LEU A 444 5.28 7.32 8.21
N ASN A 445 5.84 6.28 8.85
CA ASN A 445 5.13 5.54 9.88
C ASN A 445 4.87 6.39 11.13
N TYR A 446 5.81 7.27 11.51
CA TYR A 446 5.61 8.22 12.60
C TYR A 446 4.48 9.21 12.31
N ALA A 447 4.43 9.78 11.10
CA ALA A 447 3.39 10.73 10.72
C ALA A 447 1.99 10.10 10.70
N VAL A 448 1.88 8.82 10.30
CA VAL A 448 0.61 8.09 10.37
C VAL A 448 0.08 8.02 11.80
N LEU A 449 0.94 7.78 12.79
CA LEU A 449 0.54 7.80 14.21
C LEU A 449 0.27 9.22 14.72
N LEU A 450 1.10 10.18 14.32
CA LEU A 450 0.96 11.57 14.73
C LEU A 450 -0.35 12.18 14.19
N HIS A 451 -0.80 11.75 13.01
CA HIS A 451 -2.05 12.21 12.43
C HIS A 451 -3.27 11.89 13.31
N ASP A 452 -3.22 10.80 14.07
CA ASP A 452 -4.31 10.37 14.97
C ASP A 452 -4.27 11.08 16.35
N GLU A 453 -3.21 11.84 16.65
CA GLU A 453 -3.12 12.64 17.89
C GLU A 453 -3.91 13.97 17.74
N PRO A 454 -4.43 14.52 18.86
CA PRO A 454 -5.06 15.83 18.84
C PRO A 454 -4.06 16.89 18.34
N ASP A 455 -4.50 17.72 17.40
CA ASP A 455 -3.68 18.74 16.71
C ASP A 455 -2.46 18.21 15.92
N GLY A 456 -2.33 16.88 15.78
CA GLY A 456 -1.18 16.23 15.12
C GLY A 456 -1.28 16.15 13.59
N ALA A 457 -2.49 16.30 13.02
CA ALA A 457 -2.71 16.19 11.57
C ALA A 457 -1.90 17.20 10.74
N GLU A 458 -1.82 18.47 11.16
CA GLU A 458 -1.01 19.47 10.46
C GLU A 458 0.48 19.18 10.56
N GLN A 459 0.94 18.72 11.73
CA GLN A 459 2.33 18.35 11.95
C GLN A 459 2.72 17.15 11.09
N ALA A 460 1.85 16.15 10.96
CA ALA A 460 2.04 14.98 10.12
C ALA A 460 2.15 15.36 8.64
N ILE A 461 1.23 16.17 8.11
CA ILE A 461 1.28 16.65 6.71
C ILE A 461 2.57 17.40 6.43
N ASN A 462 2.96 18.33 7.32
CA ASN A 462 4.17 19.13 7.14
C ASN A 462 5.44 18.27 7.22
N ALA A 463 5.49 17.28 8.12
CA ALA A 463 6.60 16.34 8.23
C ALA A 463 6.78 15.50 6.97
N LEU A 464 5.69 14.96 6.41
CA LEU A 464 5.75 14.19 5.15
C LEU A 464 6.14 15.05 3.96
N ALA A 465 5.59 16.27 3.86
CA ALA A 465 5.94 17.20 2.78
C ALA A 465 7.41 17.62 2.85
N ALA A 466 7.93 17.91 4.04
CA ALA A 466 9.35 18.21 4.25
C ALA A 466 10.25 17.03 3.85
N GLN A 467 9.92 15.82 4.31
CA GLN A 467 10.68 14.63 3.96
C GLN A 467 10.62 14.29 2.47
N PHE A 468 9.50 14.56 1.81
CA PHE A 468 9.37 14.40 0.37
C PHE A 468 10.29 15.35 -0.39
N ARG A 469 10.33 16.64 -0.02
CA ARG A 469 11.24 17.62 -0.64
C ARG A 469 12.71 17.25 -0.44
N GLU A 470 13.08 16.86 0.78
CA GLU A 470 14.42 16.37 1.08
C GLU A 470 14.79 15.15 0.21
N ALA A 471 13.85 14.23 -0.01
CA ALA A 471 14.08 13.08 -0.88
C ALA A 471 14.25 13.47 -2.35
N VAL A 472 13.49 14.45 -2.85
CA VAL A 472 13.65 14.97 -4.23
C VAL A 472 15.05 15.54 -4.45
N GLU A 473 15.58 16.27 -3.47
CA GLU A 473 16.93 16.86 -3.54
C GLU A 473 18.01 15.76 -3.53
N ASN A 474 17.84 14.72 -2.70
CA ASN A 474 18.87 13.72 -2.46
C ASN A 474 18.81 12.47 -3.37
N VAL A 475 17.69 12.22 -4.07
CA VAL A 475 17.53 11.01 -4.91
C VAL A 475 18.56 10.93 -6.04
N VAL A 476 19.06 12.06 -6.52
CA VAL A 476 20.08 12.15 -7.59
C VAL A 476 21.45 11.64 -7.11
N HIS A 477 21.70 11.66 -5.80
CA HIS A 477 22.97 11.24 -5.19
C HIS A 477 23.02 9.74 -4.88
N ILE A 478 21.92 9.00 -5.06
CA ILE A 478 21.84 7.57 -4.75
C ILE A 478 22.43 6.76 -5.92
N SER A 479 23.53 6.04 -5.64
CA SER A 479 24.20 5.18 -6.61
C SER A 479 23.63 3.75 -6.65
N ASP A 480 23.05 3.27 -5.55
CA ASP A 480 22.46 1.92 -5.46
C ASP A 480 21.07 1.88 -6.10
N THR A 481 20.90 0.96 -7.05
CA THR A 481 19.64 0.78 -7.79
C THR A 481 18.52 0.26 -6.89
N GLU A 482 18.83 -0.63 -5.94
CA GLU A 482 17.81 -1.18 -5.03
C GLU A 482 17.31 -0.11 -4.05
N GLU A 483 18.22 0.70 -3.53
CA GLU A 483 17.88 1.82 -2.65
C GLU A 483 17.10 2.91 -3.40
N SER A 484 17.51 3.26 -4.63
CA SER A 484 16.77 4.22 -5.47
C SER A 484 15.34 3.76 -5.72
N ARG A 485 15.14 2.47 -6.02
CA ARG A 485 13.81 1.87 -6.17
C ARG A 485 12.98 1.97 -4.88
N ARG A 486 13.59 1.68 -3.72
CA ARG A 486 12.93 1.79 -2.40
C ARG A 486 12.53 3.23 -2.10
N VAL A 487 13.41 4.19 -2.33
CA VAL A 487 13.15 5.62 -2.14
C VAL A 487 11.97 6.09 -3.00
N VAL A 488 11.96 5.80 -4.31
CA VAL A 488 10.86 6.19 -5.21
C VAL A 488 9.52 5.58 -4.76
N MET A 489 9.53 4.33 -4.32
CA MET A 489 8.33 3.69 -3.76
C MET A 489 7.82 4.44 -2.53
N VAL A 490 8.70 4.78 -1.58
CA VAL A 490 8.31 5.51 -0.37
C VAL A 490 7.87 6.95 -0.69
N MET A 491 8.52 7.63 -1.64
CA MET A 491 8.12 8.97 -2.11
C MET A 491 6.67 8.97 -2.63
N SER A 492 6.28 7.93 -3.39
CA SER A 492 4.90 7.79 -3.86
C SER A 492 3.91 7.66 -2.72
N LEU A 493 4.26 6.93 -1.65
CA LEU A 493 3.42 6.78 -0.46
C LEU A 493 3.34 8.08 0.37
N LEU A 494 4.45 8.80 0.54
CA LEU A 494 4.48 10.12 1.17
C LEU A 494 3.54 11.09 0.46
N ARG A 495 3.68 11.20 -0.87
CA ARG A 495 2.84 12.04 -1.72
C ARG A 495 1.36 11.66 -1.60
N GLY A 496 1.05 10.36 -1.72
CA GLY A 496 -0.33 9.88 -1.63
C GLY A 496 -0.99 10.22 -0.29
N ASN A 497 -0.25 10.10 0.82
CA ASN A 497 -0.77 10.48 2.15
C ASN A 497 -0.98 11.99 2.26
N VAL A 498 -0.04 12.82 1.80
CA VAL A 498 -0.18 14.29 1.82
C VAL A 498 -1.39 14.74 0.99
N GLU A 499 -1.54 14.23 -0.23
CA GLU A 499 -2.67 14.56 -1.10
C GLU A 499 -4.00 14.12 -0.47
N ALA A 500 -4.06 12.91 0.09
CA ALA A 500 -5.26 12.38 0.74
C ALA A 500 -5.67 13.21 1.96
N TRP A 501 -4.72 13.53 2.87
CA TRP A 501 -5.01 14.27 4.09
C TRP A 501 -5.29 15.75 3.82
N CYS A 502 -4.64 16.35 2.83
CA CYS A 502 -5.03 17.69 2.36
C CYS A 502 -6.46 17.68 1.80
N ALA A 503 -6.84 16.67 1.01
CA ALA A 503 -8.20 16.57 0.51
C ALA A 503 -9.23 16.40 1.65
N GLU A 504 -8.93 15.59 2.66
CA GLU A 504 -9.78 15.42 3.85
C GLU A 504 -9.91 16.72 4.65
N ALA A 505 -8.83 17.50 4.78
CA ALA A 505 -8.83 18.81 5.41
C ALA A 505 -9.37 19.94 4.50
N ASN A 506 -9.89 19.62 3.31
CA ASN A 506 -10.36 20.56 2.29
C ASN A 506 -9.30 21.63 1.90
N ARG A 507 -8.03 21.24 1.97
CA ARG A 507 -6.84 22.01 1.62
C ARG A 507 -6.49 21.81 0.15
N LYS A 508 -6.15 22.89 -0.55
CA LYS A 508 -5.73 22.87 -1.98
C LYS A 508 -4.24 23.12 -2.18
N ASP A 509 -3.47 23.26 -1.10
CA ASP A 509 -2.04 23.58 -1.11
C ASP A 509 -1.14 22.34 -1.16
N ALA A 510 -1.69 21.13 -1.36
CA ALA A 510 -0.91 19.89 -1.39
C ALA A 510 0.26 19.93 -2.39
N THR A 511 0.05 20.42 -3.61
CA THR A 511 1.11 20.54 -4.63
C THR A 511 2.22 21.51 -4.19
N LYS A 512 1.81 22.59 -3.51
CA LYS A 512 2.72 23.62 -2.98
C LYS A 512 3.58 23.09 -1.86
N LEU A 513 2.99 22.34 -0.94
CA LEU A 513 3.71 21.71 0.16
C LEU A 513 4.78 20.75 -0.36
N LEU A 514 4.44 19.96 -1.39
CA LEU A 514 5.35 19.01 -2.03
C LEU A 514 6.40 19.69 -2.92
N GLY A 515 6.30 21.00 -3.16
CA GLY A 515 7.25 21.74 -4.02
C GLY A 515 7.09 21.45 -5.51
N LEU A 516 5.90 21.04 -5.95
CA LEU A 516 5.63 20.62 -7.34
C LEU A 516 5.11 21.76 -8.24
N ASP A 517 5.05 23.00 -7.72
CA ASP A 517 4.40 24.14 -8.38
C ASP A 517 5.22 24.80 -9.50
N GLY A 518 6.44 24.33 -9.82
CA GLY A 518 7.24 24.83 -10.95
C GLY A 518 8.49 23.99 -11.22
N SER A 519 8.86 23.82 -12.51
CA SER A 519 10.00 23.06 -13.13
C SER A 519 10.36 21.66 -12.63
N ALA A 520 10.12 21.30 -11.37
CA ALA A 520 10.33 19.97 -10.81
C ALA A 520 9.31 18.92 -11.31
N ALA A 521 8.17 19.37 -11.85
CA ALA A 521 7.18 18.50 -12.49
C ALA A 521 7.68 17.84 -13.79
N LEU A 522 8.82 18.27 -14.34
CA LEU A 522 9.42 17.74 -15.57
C LEU A 522 10.46 16.63 -15.34
N LEU A 523 10.81 16.35 -14.08
CA LEU A 523 11.82 15.33 -13.70
C LEU A 523 11.24 14.11 -12.97
N MET A 524 9.92 14.10 -12.71
CA MET A 524 9.16 12.88 -12.39
C MET A 524 8.40 12.42 -13.62
#